data_AF-A0A1Y6BYV6-F1
#
_entry.id   AF-A0A1Y6BYV6-F1
#
_cell.length_a   1.000
_cell.length_b   1.000
_cell.length_c   1.000
_cell.angle_alpha   90.00
_cell.angle_beta   90.00
_cell.angle_gamma   90.00
#
_symmetry.space_group_name_H-M   'P 1'
#
loop_
_entity.id
_entity.type
_entity.pdbx_description
1 polymer ?
#
loop_
_entity_poly.entity_id
_entity_poly.type
_entity_poly.pdbx_seq_one_letter_code
_entity_poly.pdbx_strand_id
1 'polypeptide(L)'
;MNQVPNLTSNDNPAAGAGDAPSIAFVKALWHGPLVDACHEGFLREIARLSNGRAAVEAFKVPGAFEIPLVARRLAASGRYDAVVGAALVVDGGIYRHEFVAAAVVEGLMRVQLDSGVPVLSAVLTPHHFQDTEPHRLFFQEHLQTKGREVAEACLSVLTAHAALDRAA
;
A
#
# COMPACT_ATOMS: atom_id res chain seq x y z
N MET A 1 44.62 41.01 -14.11
CA MET A 1 45.18 39.71 -13.72
C MET A 1 44.12 38.96 -12.93
N ASN A 2 43.32 38.00 -13.39
CA ASN A 2 42.96 37.44 -14.70
C ASN A 2 41.46 37.06 -14.57
N GLN A 3 40.66 37.31 -15.61
CA GLN A 3 39.41 36.56 -15.81
C GLN A 3 39.74 35.21 -16.45
N VAL A 4 39.07 34.11 -16.07
CA VAL A 4 38.57 33.04 -16.98
C VAL A 4 37.71 32.01 -16.21
N PRO A 5 36.85 31.21 -16.89
CA PRO A 5 35.45 30.99 -16.52
C PRO A 5 35.07 29.49 -16.35
N ASN A 6 33.78 29.24 -16.08
CA ASN A 6 32.89 28.12 -16.47
C ASN A 6 33.43 26.68 -16.54
N LEU A 7 32.60 25.70 -16.14
CA LEU A 7 32.24 24.49 -16.91
C LEU A 7 31.51 23.48 -16.00
N THR A 8 30.20 23.35 -16.23
CA THR A 8 29.42 22.10 -16.18
C THR A 8 30.05 20.87 -15.47
N SER A 9 29.43 20.43 -14.38
CA SER A 9 28.96 19.05 -14.28
C SER A 9 27.46 19.13 -14.00
N ASN A 10 26.59 19.09 -15.00
CA ASN A 10 26.01 17.85 -15.52
C ASN A 10 26.55 16.55 -14.87
N ASP A 11 26.37 16.43 -13.56
CA ASP A 11 26.21 15.11 -12.96
C ASP A 11 24.73 14.75 -13.05
N ASN A 12 24.32 14.45 -14.28
CA ASN A 12 23.30 13.44 -14.46
C ASN A 12 23.87 12.18 -13.81
N PRO A 13 23.36 11.69 -12.66
CA PRO A 13 23.78 10.39 -12.21
C PRO A 13 23.35 9.43 -13.31
N ALA A 14 24.37 8.87 -13.94
CA ALA A 14 24.24 7.83 -14.93
C ALA A 14 23.14 6.84 -14.51
N ALA A 15 22.30 6.48 -15.47
CA ALA A 15 21.32 5.42 -15.35
C ALA A 15 21.93 4.21 -14.61
N GLY A 16 21.52 4.01 -13.35
CA GLY A 16 22.12 3.05 -12.45
C GLY A 16 21.24 2.86 -11.22
N ALA A 17 20.78 1.62 -11.00
CA ALA A 17 19.96 1.15 -9.87
C ALA A 17 18.72 2.03 -9.57
N GLY A 18 17.55 1.65 -10.10
CA GLY A 18 16.29 2.36 -9.88
C GLY A 18 16.07 2.71 -8.41
N ASP A 19 15.60 3.95 -8.19
CA ASP A 19 15.39 4.52 -6.86
C ASP A 19 14.52 3.59 -6.01
N ALA A 20 14.75 3.59 -4.70
CA ALA A 20 14.05 2.68 -3.82
C ALA A 20 12.56 3.07 -3.73
N PRO A 21 11.63 2.10 -3.80
CA PRO A 21 10.22 2.45 -3.89
C PRO A 21 9.72 3.11 -2.61
N SER A 22 8.98 4.20 -2.78
CA SER A 22 8.26 4.92 -1.73
C SER A 22 6.80 4.50 -1.71
N ILE A 23 6.36 3.91 -0.61
CA ILE A 23 5.03 3.28 -0.48
C ILE A 23 4.24 3.95 0.64
N ALA A 24 3.00 4.32 0.36
CA ALA A 24 2.06 4.72 1.40
C ALA A 24 1.21 3.52 1.85
N PHE A 25 1.10 3.30 3.16
CA PHE A 25 0.26 2.25 3.75
C PHE A 25 -0.88 2.86 4.56
N VAL A 26 -2.09 2.85 4.01
CA VAL A 26 -3.30 3.39 4.65
C VAL A 26 -4.02 2.29 5.40
N LYS A 27 -4.14 2.41 6.72
CA LYS A 27 -4.76 1.40 7.58
C LYS A 27 -5.96 1.92 8.35
N ALA A 28 -7.06 1.15 8.34
CA ALA A 28 -8.24 1.43 9.15
C ALA A 28 -8.00 1.15 10.64
N LEU A 29 -8.71 1.87 11.51
CA LEU A 29 -8.62 1.70 12.97
C LEU A 29 -9.59 0.65 13.52
N TRP A 30 -10.69 0.37 12.80
CA TRP A 30 -11.59 -0.73 13.16
C TRP A 30 -10.86 -2.07 13.05
N HIS A 31 -11.00 -2.92 14.07
CA HIS A 31 -10.22 -4.15 14.24
C HIS A 31 -8.70 -3.93 14.24
N GLY A 32 -8.26 -2.78 14.76
CA GLY A 32 -6.87 -2.31 14.75
C GLY A 32 -5.80 -3.39 15.00
N PRO A 33 -5.85 -4.20 16.07
CA PRO A 33 -4.84 -5.23 16.31
C PRO A 33 -4.65 -6.23 15.16
N LEU A 34 -5.73 -6.58 14.45
CA LEU A 34 -5.70 -7.49 13.31
C LEU A 34 -5.14 -6.79 12.06
N VAL A 35 -5.57 -5.55 11.80
CA VAL A 35 -5.07 -4.74 10.68
C VAL A 35 -3.58 -4.41 10.87
N ASP A 36 -3.15 -4.22 12.12
CA ASP A 36 -1.76 -3.99 12.50
C ASP A 36 -0.91 -5.22 12.23
N ALA A 37 -1.44 -6.42 12.45
CA ALA A 37 -0.80 -7.67 12.07
C ALA A 37 -0.50 -7.75 10.56
N CYS A 38 -1.43 -7.25 9.73
CA CYS A 38 -1.23 -7.13 8.28
C CYS A 38 -0.11 -6.14 7.95
N HIS A 39 -0.13 -4.96 8.56
CA HIS A 39 0.92 -3.96 8.38
C HIS A 39 2.31 -4.48 8.80
N GLU A 40 2.40 -5.19 9.91
CA GLU A 40 3.65 -5.82 10.37
C GLU A 40 4.14 -6.91 9.41
N GLY A 41 3.23 -7.75 8.91
CA GLY A 41 3.52 -8.73 7.86
C GLY A 41 4.09 -8.06 6.60
N PHE A 42 3.47 -6.96 6.17
CA PHE A 42 3.92 -6.15 5.04
C PHE A 42 5.30 -5.55 5.27
N LEU A 43 5.52 -4.88 6.40
CA LEU A 43 6.79 -4.22 6.71
C LEU A 43 7.96 -5.21 6.75
N ARG A 44 7.77 -6.38 7.37
CA ARG A 44 8.82 -7.41 7.42
C ARG A 44 9.16 -7.89 6.02
N GLU A 45 8.14 -8.17 5.21
CA GLU A 45 8.36 -8.74 3.89
C GLU A 45 8.92 -7.73 2.88
N ILE A 46 8.40 -6.50 2.86
CA ILE A 46 8.91 -5.46 1.95
C ILE A 46 10.35 -5.08 2.29
N ALA A 47 10.72 -5.05 3.58
CA ALA A 47 12.10 -4.85 4.00
C ALA A 47 12.99 -6.01 3.52
N ARG A 48 12.53 -7.26 3.65
CA ARG A 48 13.25 -8.45 3.17
C ARG A 48 13.46 -8.41 1.66
N LEU A 49 12.41 -8.11 0.89
CA LEU A 49 12.44 -8.12 -0.58
C LEU A 49 13.24 -6.96 -1.17
N SER A 50 13.23 -5.79 -0.51
CA SER A 50 13.93 -4.59 -0.99
C SER A 50 15.35 -4.44 -0.45
N ASN A 51 15.83 -5.38 0.38
CA ASN A 51 17.06 -5.25 1.18
C ASN A 51 17.05 -3.98 2.06
N GLY A 52 15.89 -3.68 2.65
CA GLY A 52 15.68 -2.54 3.54
C GLY A 52 15.63 -1.18 2.85
N ARG A 53 15.61 -1.13 1.52
CA ARG A 53 15.66 0.14 0.77
C ARG A 53 14.28 0.78 0.60
N ALA A 54 13.20 -0.01 0.55
CA ALA A 54 11.86 0.54 0.37
C ALA A 54 11.47 1.43 1.55
N ALA A 55 10.98 2.63 1.26
CA ALA A 55 10.44 3.55 2.26
C ALA A 55 8.93 3.31 2.41
N VAL A 56 8.45 3.13 3.64
CA VAL A 56 7.02 2.93 3.91
C VAL A 56 6.53 3.96 4.92
N GLU A 57 5.51 4.74 4.53
CA GLU A 57 4.83 5.68 5.42
C GLU A 57 3.41 5.21 5.73
N ALA A 58 3.07 5.06 7.01
CA ALA A 58 1.77 4.57 7.43
C ALA A 58 0.80 5.69 7.80
N PHE A 59 -0.42 5.62 7.28
CA PHE A 59 -1.51 6.56 7.54
C PHE A 59 -2.67 5.83 8.22
N LYS A 60 -3.21 6.41 9.29
CA LYS A 60 -4.36 5.87 10.00
C LYS A 60 -5.63 6.58 9.56
N VAL A 61 -6.69 5.82 9.31
CA VAL A 61 -8.04 6.34 9.00
C VAL A 61 -9.09 5.67 9.89
N PRO A 62 -10.24 6.32 10.17
CA PRO A 62 -11.26 5.75 11.04
C PRO A 62 -11.70 4.35 10.59
N GLY A 63 -12.15 4.19 9.34
CA GLY A 63 -12.60 2.91 8.79
C GLY A 63 -12.17 2.69 7.34
N ALA A 64 -12.64 1.57 6.77
CA ALA A 64 -12.33 1.21 5.38
C ALA A 64 -12.84 2.25 4.37
N PHE A 65 -13.98 2.90 4.69
CA PHE A 65 -14.66 3.82 3.79
C PHE A 65 -13.88 5.10 3.49
N GLU A 66 -12.97 5.51 4.39
CA GLU A 66 -12.10 6.66 4.17
C GLU A 66 -10.86 6.34 3.31
N ILE A 67 -10.51 5.06 3.16
CA ILE A 67 -9.29 4.63 2.47
C ILE A 67 -9.24 5.14 1.02
N PRO A 68 -10.27 5.01 0.17
CA PRO A 68 -10.18 5.43 -1.22
C PRO A 68 -9.87 6.92 -1.39
N LEU A 69 -10.48 7.80 -0.58
CA LEU A 69 -10.22 9.24 -0.66
C LEU A 69 -8.79 9.58 -0.23
N VAL A 70 -8.29 8.95 0.84
CA VAL A 70 -6.91 9.13 1.30
C VAL A 70 -5.92 8.59 0.28
N ALA A 71 -6.17 7.39 -0.28
CA ALA A 71 -5.35 6.80 -1.33
C ALA A 71 -5.26 7.72 -2.56
N ARG A 72 -6.39 8.31 -2.98
CA ARG A 72 -6.41 9.30 -4.08
C ARG A 72 -5.52 10.49 -3.80
N ARG A 73 -5.58 11.06 -2.59
CA ARG A 73 -4.75 12.21 -2.21
C ARG A 73 -3.26 11.85 -2.19
N LEU A 74 -2.92 10.65 -1.73
CA LEU A 74 -1.55 10.17 -1.69
C LEU A 74 -1.01 9.92 -3.10
N ALA A 75 -1.77 9.24 -3.96
CA ALA A 75 -1.42 9.03 -5.37
C ALA A 75 -1.22 10.35 -6.12
N ALA A 76 -2.13 11.31 -5.95
CA ALA A 76 -2.04 12.63 -6.58
C ALA A 76 -0.90 13.52 -6.05
N SER A 77 -0.26 13.14 -4.92
CA SER A 77 0.84 13.92 -4.34
C SER A 77 2.16 13.78 -5.09
N GLY A 78 2.30 12.73 -5.92
CA GLY A 78 3.55 12.41 -6.62
C GLY A 78 4.68 11.91 -5.70
N ARG A 79 4.41 11.66 -4.41
CA ARG A 79 5.43 11.22 -3.43
C ARG A 79 5.58 9.71 -3.29
N TYR A 80 4.65 8.93 -3.84
CA TYR A 80 4.60 7.48 -3.66
C TYR A 80 4.45 6.77 -4.99
N ASP A 81 5.22 5.70 -5.14
CA ASP A 81 5.17 4.81 -6.29
C ASP A 81 4.01 3.83 -6.17
N ALA A 82 3.53 3.55 -4.95
CA ALA A 82 2.36 2.72 -4.70
C ALA A 82 1.63 3.12 -3.41
N VAL A 83 0.34 2.79 -3.35
CA VAL A 83 -0.48 2.90 -2.14
C VAL A 83 -1.06 1.53 -1.78
N VAL A 84 -1.03 1.16 -0.51
CA VAL A 84 -1.67 -0.04 0.03
C VAL A 84 -2.80 0.38 0.97
N GLY A 85 -4.01 -0.13 0.74
CA GLY A 85 -5.15 0.04 1.66
C GLY A 85 -5.40 -1.22 2.47
N ALA A 86 -5.41 -1.13 3.80
CA ALA A 86 -5.63 -2.26 4.69
C ALA A 86 -6.81 -2.02 5.65
N ALA A 87 -7.74 -2.96 5.67
CA ALA A 87 -8.87 -2.96 6.60
C ALA A 87 -9.45 -4.38 6.76
N LEU A 88 -10.19 -4.59 7.83
CA LEU A 88 -11.02 -5.77 8.01
C LEU A 88 -12.48 -5.32 8.08
N VAL A 89 -13.28 -5.69 7.08
CA VAL A 89 -14.70 -5.35 6.99
C VAL A 89 -15.51 -6.62 7.28
N VAL A 90 -16.14 -6.67 8.45
CA VAL A 90 -16.79 -7.87 8.96
C VAL A 90 -18.31 -7.72 9.00
N ASP A 91 -19.02 -8.85 8.97
CA ASP A 91 -20.43 -8.88 9.29
C ASP A 91 -20.66 -8.69 10.80
N GLY A 92 -21.29 -7.57 11.17
CA GLY A 92 -21.68 -7.28 12.54
C GLY A 92 -23.06 -7.83 12.93
N GLY A 93 -23.78 -8.48 12.01
CA GLY A 93 -25.09 -9.09 12.24
C GLY A 93 -26.27 -8.11 12.29
N ILE A 94 -26.03 -6.80 12.19
CA ILE A 94 -27.08 -5.76 12.21
C ILE A 94 -27.23 -5.07 10.85
N TYR A 95 -26.11 -4.70 10.23
CA TYR A 95 -26.08 -3.94 8.99
C TYR A 95 -25.28 -4.66 7.91
N ARG A 96 -25.58 -4.33 6.65
CA ARG A 96 -24.95 -4.92 5.48
C ARG A 96 -23.55 -4.34 5.23
N HIS A 97 -22.55 -5.08 5.66
CA HIS A 97 -21.14 -4.73 5.49
C HIS A 97 -20.69 -4.80 4.01
N GLU A 98 -21.38 -5.56 3.17
CA GLU A 98 -21.03 -5.77 1.76
C GLU A 98 -21.11 -4.48 0.94
N PHE A 99 -22.00 -3.55 1.31
CA PHE A 99 -22.09 -2.25 0.64
C PHE A 99 -20.83 -1.40 0.87
N VAL A 100 -20.31 -1.41 2.10
CA VAL A 100 -19.08 -0.71 2.44
C VAL A 100 -17.89 -1.39 1.75
N ALA A 101 -17.82 -2.71 1.81
CA ALA A 101 -16.76 -3.48 1.17
C ALA A 101 -16.68 -3.23 -0.34
N ALA A 102 -17.81 -3.34 -1.05
CA ALA A 102 -17.86 -3.13 -2.50
C ALA A 102 -17.45 -1.71 -2.87
N ALA A 103 -18.02 -0.70 -2.21
CA ALA A 103 -17.69 0.71 -2.46
C ALA A 103 -16.21 1.02 -2.23
N VAL A 104 -15.58 0.40 -1.23
CA VAL A 104 -14.15 0.58 -0.96
C VAL A 104 -13.30 -0.05 -2.05
N VAL A 105 -13.55 -1.31 -2.41
CA VAL A 105 -12.76 -2.02 -3.43
C VAL A 105 -12.91 -1.34 -4.80
N GLU A 106 -14.14 -0.96 -5.18
CA GLU A 106 -14.40 -0.19 -6.41
C GLU A 106 -13.71 1.18 -6.37
N GLY A 107 -13.74 1.86 -5.22
CA GLY A 107 -13.05 3.12 -5.01
C GLY A 107 -11.54 3.01 -5.22
N LEU A 108 -10.89 2.00 -4.64
CA LEU A 108 -9.45 1.75 -4.81
C LEU A 108 -9.10 1.43 -6.27
N MET A 109 -9.92 0.62 -6.94
CA MET A 109 -9.77 0.33 -8.37
C MET A 109 -9.85 1.61 -9.20
N ARG A 110 -10.84 2.46 -8.94
CA ARG A 110 -10.96 3.74 -9.64
C ARG A 110 -9.76 4.64 -9.40
N VAL A 111 -9.26 4.73 -8.16
CA VAL A 111 -8.10 5.56 -7.84
C VAL A 111 -6.87 5.14 -8.63
N GLN A 112 -6.55 3.85 -8.72
CA GLN A 112 -5.37 3.42 -9.49
C GLN A 112 -5.54 3.68 -11.00
N LEU A 113 -6.72 3.42 -11.56
CA LEU A 113 -6.98 3.64 -12.99
C LEU A 113 -6.93 5.13 -13.36
N ASP A 114 -7.47 6.00 -12.50
CA ASP A 114 -7.50 7.44 -12.74
C ASP A 114 -6.12 8.10 -12.53
N SER A 115 -5.30 7.57 -11.62
CA SER A 115 -4.01 8.18 -11.26
C SER A 115 -2.79 7.56 -11.95
N GLY A 116 -2.90 6.33 -12.46
CA GLY A 116 -1.77 5.55 -12.95
C GLY A 116 -0.84 4.99 -11.85
N VAL A 117 -1.08 5.34 -10.58
CA VAL A 117 -0.32 4.84 -9.43
C VAL A 117 -0.96 3.54 -8.94
N PRO A 118 -0.20 2.43 -8.82
CA PRO A 118 -0.70 1.19 -8.23
C PRO A 118 -1.34 1.39 -6.86
N VAL A 119 -2.58 0.91 -6.71
CA VAL A 119 -3.29 0.85 -5.42
C VAL A 119 -3.64 -0.58 -5.09
N LEU A 120 -3.01 -1.13 -4.06
CA LEU A 120 -3.20 -2.51 -3.62
C LEU A 120 -4.23 -2.59 -2.49
N SER A 121 -5.05 -3.63 -2.53
CA SER A 121 -6.06 -3.90 -1.51
C SER A 121 -5.62 -5.05 -0.60
N ALA A 122 -5.45 -4.73 0.67
CA ALA A 122 -5.53 -5.64 1.81
C ALA A 122 -6.80 -5.33 2.64
N VAL A 123 -7.89 -4.92 1.96
CA VAL A 123 -9.23 -4.79 2.54
C VAL A 123 -9.90 -6.15 2.48
N LEU A 124 -9.96 -6.84 3.62
CA LEU A 124 -10.40 -8.22 3.73
C LEU A 124 -11.83 -8.32 4.27
N THR A 125 -12.63 -9.20 3.68
CA THR A 125 -14.06 -9.40 3.97
C THR A 125 -14.35 -10.87 4.26
N PRO A 126 -14.10 -11.35 5.49
CA PRO A 126 -14.34 -12.75 5.83
C PRO A 126 -15.84 -13.07 5.78
N HIS A 127 -16.19 -14.26 5.28
CA HIS A 127 -17.57 -14.76 5.38
C HIS A 127 -18.05 -14.87 6.82
N HIS A 128 -17.14 -15.22 7.73
CA HIS A 128 -17.45 -15.40 9.15
C HIS A 128 -16.37 -14.76 10.01
N PHE A 129 -16.78 -13.82 10.84
CA PHE A 129 -15.97 -13.25 11.90
C PHE A 129 -16.85 -13.03 13.12
N GLN A 130 -16.32 -13.38 14.28
CA GLN A 130 -16.94 -13.13 15.58
C GLN A 130 -15.81 -12.65 16.48
N ASP A 131 -16.08 -11.69 17.35
CA ASP A 131 -15.05 -11.13 18.22
C ASP A 131 -14.76 -12.04 19.44
N THR A 132 -14.39 -13.28 19.13
CA THR A 132 -14.01 -14.32 20.07
C THR A 132 -12.51 -14.58 19.97
N GLU A 133 -11.91 -15.09 21.04
CA GLU A 133 -10.47 -15.37 21.07
C GLU A 133 -10.00 -16.31 19.95
N PRO A 134 -10.67 -17.44 19.65
CA PRO A 134 -10.22 -18.34 18.57
C PRO A 134 -10.20 -17.64 17.20
N HIS A 135 -11.21 -16.82 16.90
CA HIS A 135 -11.26 -16.08 15.65
C HIS A 135 -10.18 -15.00 15.62
N ARG A 136 -10.00 -14.24 16.71
CA ARG A 136 -8.93 -13.23 16.78
C ARG A 136 -7.56 -13.85 16.54
N LEU A 137 -7.24 -15.00 17.16
CA LEU A 137 -5.95 -15.69 16.95
C LEU A 137 -5.77 -16.15 15.50
N PHE A 138 -6.78 -16.82 14.92
CA PHE A 138 -6.73 -17.24 13.52
C PHE A 138 -6.51 -16.04 12.58
N PHE A 139 -7.29 -14.97 12.74
CA PHE A 139 -7.16 -13.79 11.89
C PHE A 139 -5.84 -13.05 12.14
N GLN A 140 -5.31 -13.04 13.36
CA GLN A 140 -4.00 -12.43 13.65
C GLN A 140 -2.88 -13.09 12.81
N GLU A 141 -2.85 -14.42 12.74
CA GLU A 141 -1.88 -15.16 11.92
C GLU A 141 -2.15 -15.00 10.43
N HIS A 142 -3.42 -15.09 10.04
CA HIS A 142 -3.81 -14.99 8.64
C HIS A 142 -3.53 -13.59 8.06
N LEU A 143 -3.81 -12.51 8.81
CA LEU A 143 -3.51 -11.15 8.37
C LEU A 143 -2.01 -10.88 8.26
N GLN A 144 -1.15 -11.48 9.10
CA GLN A 144 0.30 -11.42 8.87
C GLN A 144 0.69 -12.03 7.53
N THR A 145 0.06 -13.15 7.15
CA THR A 145 0.26 -13.76 5.84
C THR A 145 -0.24 -12.87 4.71
N LYS A 146 -1.41 -12.23 4.86
CA LYS A 146 -1.92 -11.27 3.87
C LYS A 146 -1.05 -10.02 3.74
N GLY A 147 -0.43 -9.58 4.83
CA GLY A 147 0.59 -8.54 4.81
C GLY A 147 1.80 -8.92 3.95
N ARG A 148 2.30 -10.15 4.10
CA ARG A 148 3.39 -10.68 3.27
C ARG A 148 3.00 -10.73 1.79
N GLU A 149 1.84 -11.31 1.47
CA GLU A 149 1.36 -11.44 0.09
C GLU A 149 1.18 -10.07 -0.59
N VAL A 150 0.66 -9.06 0.12
CA VAL A 150 0.49 -7.72 -0.47
C VAL A 150 1.83 -6.99 -0.63
N ALA A 151 2.86 -7.28 0.16
CA ALA A 151 4.22 -6.78 -0.07
C ALA A 151 4.86 -7.38 -1.33
N GLU A 152 4.72 -8.70 -1.51
CA GLU A 152 5.17 -9.40 -2.72
C GLU A 152 4.47 -8.83 -3.97
N ALA A 153 3.16 -8.67 -3.92
CA ALA A 153 2.37 -8.07 -5.00
C ALA A 153 2.78 -6.61 -5.26
N CYS A 154 3.03 -5.83 -4.22
CA CYS A 154 3.44 -4.43 -4.34
C CYS A 154 4.76 -4.30 -5.10
N LEU A 155 5.77 -5.09 -4.76
CA LEU A 155 7.05 -5.02 -5.46
C LEU A 155 6.96 -5.58 -6.89
N SER A 156 6.15 -6.62 -7.08
CA SER A 156 5.92 -7.22 -8.40
C SER A 156 5.27 -6.23 -9.37
N VAL A 157 4.22 -5.52 -8.93
CA VAL A 157 3.53 -4.54 -9.80
C VAL A 157 4.41 -3.33 -10.09
N LEU A 158 5.19 -2.85 -9.12
CA LEU A 158 6.15 -1.77 -9.34
C LEU A 158 7.23 -2.16 -10.36
N THR A 159 7.71 -3.41 -10.29
CA THR A 159 8.66 -3.95 -11.27
C THR A 159 8.05 -3.99 -12.67
N ALA A 160 6.78 -4.38 -12.80
CA ALA A 160 6.06 -4.39 -14.06
C ALA A 160 5.86 -2.98 -14.63
N HIS A 161 5.48 -2.01 -13.79
CA HIS A 161 5.35 -0.60 -14.18
C HIS A 161 6.67 -0.04 -14.70
N ALA A 162 7.77 -0.23 -13.97
CA ALA A 162 9.08 0.22 -14.40
C ALA A 162 9.52 -0.43 -15.74
N ALA A 163 9.08 -1.65 -16.02
CA ALA A 163 9.33 -2.30 -17.31
C ALA A 163 8.51 -1.68 -18.45
N LEU A 164 7.25 -1.31 -18.19
CA LEU A 164 6.40 -0.60 -19.16
C LEU A 164 6.97 0.78 -19.48
N ASP A 165 7.41 1.54 -18.46
CA ASP A 165 7.97 2.88 -18.65
C ASP A 165 9.26 2.87 -19.48
N ARG A 166 10.05 1.79 -19.42
CA ARG A 166 11.25 1.61 -20.25
C ARG A 166 10.93 1.17 -21.69
N ALA A 167 9.72 0.68 -21.93
CA ALA A 167 9.29 0.19 -23.25
C ALA A 167 8.50 1.25 -24.04
N ALA A 168 8.04 2.32 -23.39
CA ALA A 168 7.38 3.47 -23.98
C ALA A 168 8.40 4.47 -24.56
#